data_AF-A0A4Q1C5I7-F1
#
_entry.id   AF-A0A4Q1C5I7-F1
#
_cell.length_a   1.000
_cell.length_b   1.000
_cell.length_c   1.000
_cell.angle_alpha   90.00
_cell.angle_beta   90.00
_cell.angle_gamma   90.00
#
_symmetry.space_group_name_H-M   'P 1'
#
loop_
_entity.id
_entity.type
_entity.pdbx_description
1 polymer ?
#
loop_
_entity_poly.entity_id
_entity_poly.type
_entity_poly.pdbx_seq_one_letter_code
_entity_poly.pdbx_strand_id
1 'polypeptide(L)'
;MPAAAPTLLASLCLLLLTGCASIDRMAVNKLGDALAGGGTAFAGDNDPILIRDASPFSLKLMESLLARNPRHTGLRLAAASGFTQYTYAFVQQEADATEETDVVAAATLRRRAVRLYQRARDHGLAGLEILHPGLRDSLRRDPRTAVRSCGAGDVPFLYWTAAAWAAAIVNGKDQPDLIADLPAVEALIDRALELDEAYDHGAIHAFLIAYEPSRPGAEGDPLARARVHFERALALTGGRHAGPLLTWAETVCVQQQDRARFEALLQQALAIDADARPEWRLANLVLQERARRLLARTDDLFLPVETTPATP
;
A
#
# COMPACT_ATOMS: atom_id res chain seq x y z
N MET A 1 -49.94 54.85 -7.10
CA MET A 1 -49.49 53.81 -8.06
C MET A 1 -48.29 53.11 -7.43
N PRO A 2 -48.26 51.76 -7.37
CA PRO A 2 -47.42 51.05 -6.42
C PRO A 2 -45.96 50.99 -6.85
N ALA A 3 -45.10 50.99 -5.83
CA ALA A 3 -43.67 50.77 -5.89
C ALA A 3 -43.36 49.29 -6.18
N ALA A 4 -42.64 49.03 -7.26
CA ALA A 4 -42.10 47.71 -7.59
C ALA A 4 -40.73 47.89 -8.26
N ALA A 5 -39.70 48.15 -7.46
CA ALA A 5 -38.33 48.25 -7.95
C ALA A 5 -37.20 47.81 -6.98
N PRO A 6 -37.35 47.73 -5.64
CA PRO A 6 -36.20 47.38 -4.81
C PRO A 6 -36.03 45.87 -4.58
N THR A 7 -37.04 45.04 -4.90
CA THR A 7 -37.00 43.60 -4.60
C THR A 7 -36.23 42.75 -5.63
N LEU A 8 -36.08 43.18 -6.88
CA LEU A 8 -35.35 42.41 -7.90
C LEU A 8 -33.81 42.50 -7.74
N LEU A 9 -33.28 43.60 -7.22
CA LEU A 9 -31.83 43.78 -7.03
C LEU A 9 -31.28 42.97 -5.84
N ALA A 10 -32.09 42.80 -4.79
CA ALA A 10 -31.72 42.00 -3.62
C ALA A 10 -31.68 40.49 -3.92
N SER A 11 -32.52 40.00 -4.84
CA SER A 11 -32.53 38.60 -5.26
C SER A 11 -31.36 38.24 -6.17
N LEU A 12 -30.82 39.19 -6.95
CA LEU A 12 -29.67 38.95 -7.84
C LEU A 12 -28.33 38.94 -7.09
N CYS A 13 -28.19 39.69 -5.99
CA CYS A 13 -26.99 39.66 -5.13
C CYS A 13 -26.89 38.39 -4.28
N LEU A 14 -27.99 37.70 -3.97
CA LEU A 14 -27.97 36.47 -3.17
C LEU A 14 -27.52 35.24 -3.99
N LEU A 15 -27.58 35.30 -5.32
CA LEU A 15 -27.12 34.26 -6.24
C LEU A 15 -25.61 34.32 -6.54
N LEU A 16 -24.93 35.43 -6.22
CA LEU A 16 -23.50 35.61 -6.47
C LEU A 16 -22.61 35.14 -5.29
N LEU A 17 -23.19 34.93 -4.10
CA LEU A 17 -22.46 34.50 -2.90
C LEU A 17 -22.32 32.97 -2.76
N THR A 18 -23.07 32.18 -3.54
CA THR A 18 -22.93 30.71 -3.58
C THR A 18 -21.92 30.22 -4.63
N GLY A 19 -21.40 31.12 -5.47
CA GLY A 19 -20.48 30.80 -6.57
C GLY A 19 -19.01 30.59 -6.14
N CYS A 20 -18.51 31.28 -5.11
CA CYS A 20 -17.10 31.22 -4.73
C CYS A 20 -16.70 29.87 -4.12
N ALA A 21 -17.56 29.24 -3.33
CA ALA A 21 -17.30 27.91 -2.77
C ALA A 21 -17.33 26.79 -3.84
N SER A 22 -18.10 26.98 -4.92
CA SER A 22 -18.22 26.02 -6.02
C SER A 22 -17.03 26.09 -6.99
N ILE A 23 -16.54 27.31 -7.28
CA ILE A 23 -15.36 27.53 -8.13
C ILE A 23 -14.09 27.00 -7.44
N ASP A 24 -13.92 27.27 -6.14
CA ASP A 24 -12.82 26.73 -5.34
C ASP A 24 -12.83 25.19 -5.31
N ARG A 25 -14.01 24.59 -5.09
CA ARG A 25 -14.15 23.13 -5.06
C ARG A 25 -13.89 22.50 -6.43
N MET A 26 -14.33 23.14 -7.52
CA MET A 26 -14.10 22.66 -8.88
C MET A 26 -12.63 22.78 -9.29
N ALA A 27 -11.93 23.85 -8.90
CA ALA A 27 -10.49 24.00 -9.11
C ALA A 27 -9.68 22.99 -8.29
N VAL A 28 -10.06 22.78 -7.02
CA VAL A 28 -9.48 21.73 -6.16
C VAL A 28 -9.73 20.34 -6.73
N ASN A 29 -10.91 20.08 -7.32
CA ASN A 29 -11.20 18.80 -7.96
C ASN A 29 -10.31 18.58 -9.19
N LYS A 30 -10.20 19.56 -10.10
CA LYS A 30 -9.35 19.42 -11.29
C LYS A 30 -7.87 19.23 -10.94
N LEU A 31 -7.37 19.96 -9.94
CA LEU A 31 -6.00 19.79 -9.45
C LEU A 31 -5.83 18.45 -8.72
N GLY A 32 -6.82 18.04 -7.94
CA GLY A 32 -6.84 16.77 -7.23
C GLY A 32 -6.87 15.57 -8.16
N ASP A 33 -7.67 15.64 -9.22
CA ASP A 33 -7.75 14.64 -10.29
C ASP A 33 -6.43 14.57 -11.09
N ALA A 34 -5.81 15.72 -11.39
CA ALA A 34 -4.51 15.76 -12.07
C ALA A 34 -3.37 15.19 -11.21
N LEU A 35 -3.34 15.49 -9.91
CA LEU A 35 -2.37 14.94 -8.95
C LEU A 35 -2.61 13.44 -8.72
N ALA A 36 -3.88 13.00 -8.66
CA ALA A 36 -4.23 11.59 -8.54
C ALA A 36 -3.94 10.80 -9.83
N GLY A 37 -3.99 11.46 -11.00
CA GLY A 37 -3.72 10.85 -12.31
C GLY A 37 -2.25 10.88 -12.76
N GLY A 38 -1.37 11.60 -12.07
CA GLY A 38 0.05 11.79 -12.44
C GLY A 38 0.99 10.60 -12.18
N GLY A 39 0.45 9.38 -12.02
CA GLY A 39 1.16 8.22 -11.47
C GLY A 39 2.49 7.86 -12.16
N THR A 40 2.60 8.06 -13.47
CA THR A 40 3.83 7.72 -14.21
C THR A 40 4.99 8.68 -13.97
N ALA A 41 4.73 9.93 -13.55
CA ALA A 41 5.80 10.91 -13.29
C ALA A 41 6.65 10.51 -12.07
N PHE A 42 6.04 9.88 -11.08
CA PHE A 42 6.74 9.35 -9.91
C PHE A 42 7.19 7.90 -10.16
N ALA A 43 6.28 7.03 -10.58
CA ALA A 43 6.58 5.60 -10.71
C ALA A 43 7.64 5.30 -11.80
N GLY A 44 7.71 6.16 -12.82
CA GLY A 44 8.70 6.07 -13.90
C GLY A 44 9.97 6.85 -13.66
N ASP A 45 10.19 7.44 -12.48
CA ASP A 45 11.46 8.09 -12.20
C ASP A 45 12.58 7.06 -11.97
N ASN A 46 13.80 7.38 -12.40
CA ASN A 46 14.98 6.53 -12.21
C ASN A 46 15.85 6.98 -11.03
N ASP A 47 15.48 8.05 -10.33
CA ASP A 47 16.13 8.58 -9.14
C ASP A 47 15.22 8.40 -7.90
N PRO A 48 15.35 7.27 -7.18
CA PRO A 48 14.61 7.04 -5.94
C PRO A 48 14.89 8.10 -4.85
N ILE A 49 16.04 8.77 -4.88
CA ILE A 49 16.41 9.80 -3.89
C ILE A 49 15.62 11.09 -4.17
N LEU A 50 15.53 11.50 -5.44
CA LEU A 50 14.70 12.63 -5.83
C LEU A 50 13.23 12.40 -5.43
N ILE A 51 12.71 11.20 -5.68
CA ILE A 51 11.34 10.85 -5.29
C ILE A 51 11.17 10.84 -3.77
N ARG A 52 12.12 10.29 -3.02
CA ARG A 52 12.10 10.34 -1.55
C ARG A 52 11.98 11.76 -1.04
N ASP A 53 12.77 12.68 -1.59
CA ASP A 53 12.87 14.06 -1.12
C ASP A 53 11.64 14.90 -1.55
N ALA A 54 11.02 14.57 -2.69
CA ALA A 54 9.80 15.24 -3.19
C ALA A 54 8.49 14.72 -2.57
N SER A 55 8.44 13.45 -2.16
CA SER A 55 7.22 12.78 -1.70
C SER A 55 6.55 13.46 -0.49
N PRO A 56 7.26 13.88 0.57
CA PRO A 56 6.64 14.51 1.74
C PRO A 56 5.82 15.76 1.39
N PHE A 57 6.34 16.62 0.50
CA PHE A 57 5.62 17.81 0.05
C PHE A 57 4.33 17.43 -0.68
N SER A 58 4.42 16.48 -1.61
CA SER A 58 3.25 16.03 -2.39
C SER A 58 2.16 15.43 -1.50
N LEU A 59 2.53 14.60 -0.52
CA LEU A 59 1.61 14.05 0.48
C LEU A 59 0.94 15.14 1.33
N LYS A 60 1.72 16.14 1.78
CA LYS A 60 1.20 17.28 2.54
C LYS A 60 0.32 18.20 1.72
N LEU A 61 0.60 18.36 0.42
CA LEU A 61 -0.24 19.11 -0.51
C LEU A 61 -1.59 18.41 -0.67
N MET A 62 -1.61 17.09 -0.88
CA MET A 62 -2.85 16.31 -0.95
C MET A 62 -3.68 16.44 0.33
N GLU A 63 -3.05 16.32 1.52
CA GLU A 63 -3.75 16.54 2.79
C GLU A 63 -4.30 17.98 2.92
N SER A 64 -3.56 18.98 2.46
CA SER A 64 -4.01 20.39 2.48
C SER A 64 -5.22 20.62 1.58
N LEU A 65 -5.25 19.98 0.40
CA LEU A 65 -6.41 20.01 -0.49
C LEU A 65 -7.60 19.25 0.10
N LEU A 66 -7.36 18.11 0.74
CA LEU A 66 -8.38 17.33 1.45
C LEU A 66 -8.96 18.08 2.66
N ALA A 67 -8.19 18.96 3.31
CA ALA A 67 -8.73 19.82 4.36
C ALA A 67 -9.78 20.81 3.81
N ARG A 68 -9.65 21.22 2.53
CA ARG A 68 -10.63 22.08 1.84
C ARG A 68 -11.79 21.29 1.25
N ASN A 69 -11.53 20.11 0.70
CA ASN A 69 -12.57 19.21 0.18
C ASN A 69 -12.39 17.78 0.73
N PRO A 70 -12.91 17.49 1.94
CA PRO A 70 -12.71 16.19 2.59
C PRO A 70 -13.35 15.02 1.86
N ARG A 71 -14.30 15.28 0.95
CA ARG A 71 -15.10 14.29 0.22
C ARG A 71 -14.52 13.91 -1.14
N HIS A 72 -13.34 14.41 -1.50
CA HIS A 72 -12.72 14.11 -2.77
C HIS A 72 -12.12 12.69 -2.77
N THR A 73 -12.79 11.74 -3.41
CA THR A 73 -12.39 10.32 -3.40
C THR A 73 -11.06 10.08 -4.14
N GLY A 74 -10.82 10.72 -5.28
CA GLY A 74 -9.51 10.64 -5.98
C GLY A 74 -8.31 11.00 -5.09
N LEU A 75 -8.35 12.17 -4.44
CA LEU A 75 -7.34 12.59 -3.46
C LEU A 75 -7.25 11.67 -2.23
N ARG A 76 -8.35 11.08 -1.77
CA ARG A 76 -8.33 10.10 -0.67
C ARG A 76 -7.57 8.84 -1.09
N LEU A 77 -7.85 8.32 -2.28
CA LEU A 77 -7.15 7.16 -2.82
C LEU A 77 -5.66 7.45 -3.03
N ALA A 78 -5.33 8.60 -3.63
CA ALA A 78 -3.95 9.02 -3.85
C ALA A 78 -3.17 9.23 -2.54
N ALA A 79 -3.82 9.78 -1.51
CA ALA A 79 -3.22 9.88 -0.18
C ALA A 79 -3.02 8.50 0.46
N ALA A 80 -4.00 7.60 0.37
CA ALA A 80 -3.90 6.24 0.90
C ALA A 80 -2.76 5.46 0.24
N SER A 81 -2.70 5.42 -1.09
CA SER A 81 -1.64 4.73 -1.82
C SER A 81 -0.28 5.42 -1.64
N GLY A 82 -0.22 6.74 -1.73
CA GLY A 82 1.02 7.52 -1.63
C GLY A 82 1.67 7.41 -0.26
N PHE A 83 0.91 7.55 0.83
CA PHE A 83 1.46 7.36 2.18
C PHE A 83 1.93 5.91 2.39
N THR A 84 1.20 4.92 1.86
CA THR A 84 1.60 3.50 1.95
C THR A 84 2.94 3.26 1.26
N GLN A 85 3.07 3.69 0.00
CA GLN A 85 4.28 3.51 -0.79
C GLN A 85 5.48 4.28 -0.22
N TYR A 86 5.30 5.56 0.14
CA TYR A 86 6.35 6.36 0.78
C TYR A 86 6.85 5.70 2.08
N THR A 87 5.91 5.22 2.90
CA THR A 87 6.26 4.59 4.17
C THR A 87 7.04 3.30 3.95
N TYR A 88 6.60 2.46 3.01
CA TYR A 88 7.33 1.24 2.68
C TYR A 88 8.74 1.55 2.18
N ALA A 89 8.84 2.34 1.11
CA ALA A 89 10.09 2.55 0.38
C ALA A 89 11.14 3.32 1.17
N PHE A 90 10.72 4.28 1.99
CA PHE A 90 11.65 5.27 2.55
C PHE A 90 11.63 5.40 4.07
N VAL A 91 10.72 4.72 4.77
CA VAL A 91 10.67 4.76 6.25
C VAL A 91 10.88 3.37 6.82
N GLN A 92 10.14 2.38 6.33
CA GLN A 92 10.29 0.99 6.75
C GLN A 92 11.62 0.41 6.28
N GLN A 93 12.00 0.60 5.00
CA GLN A 93 13.31 0.14 4.51
C GLN A 93 14.48 0.73 5.32
N GLU A 94 14.37 2.01 5.70
CA GLU A 94 15.37 2.69 6.53
C GLU A 94 15.42 2.10 7.95
N ALA A 95 14.26 1.79 8.54
CA ALA A 95 14.18 1.11 9.83
C ALA A 95 14.87 -0.27 9.77
N ASP A 96 14.59 -1.07 8.73
CA ASP A 96 15.17 -2.40 8.55
C ASP A 96 16.70 -2.36 8.40
N ALA A 97 17.22 -1.36 7.67
CA ALA A 97 18.65 -1.18 7.47
C ALA A 97 19.36 -0.64 8.74
N THR A 98 18.68 0.23 9.49
CA THR A 98 19.25 0.84 10.71
C THR A 98 19.37 -0.18 11.85
N GLU A 99 18.47 -1.17 11.90
CA GLU A 99 18.38 -2.15 12.98
C GLU A 99 19.67 -2.95 13.21
N GLU A 100 20.49 -3.12 12.17
CA GLU A 100 21.79 -3.79 12.22
C GLU A 100 22.81 -3.04 13.10
N THR A 101 22.70 -1.72 13.17
CA THR A 101 23.67 -0.86 13.87
C THR A 101 23.09 -0.18 15.10
N ASP A 102 21.78 0.12 15.09
CA ASP A 102 21.08 0.81 16.16
C ASP A 102 19.61 0.39 16.24
N VAL A 103 19.33 -0.57 17.12
CA VAL A 103 17.99 -1.10 17.38
C VAL A 103 17.04 -0.02 17.93
N VAL A 104 17.54 0.96 18.69
CA VAL A 104 16.70 2.01 19.30
C VAL A 104 16.28 3.04 18.24
N ALA A 105 17.19 3.41 17.35
CA ALA A 105 16.88 4.25 16.20
C ALA A 105 15.90 3.54 15.24
N ALA A 106 16.14 2.26 14.94
CA ALA A 106 15.24 1.45 14.13
C ALA A 106 13.83 1.35 14.73
N ALA A 107 13.71 1.11 16.04
CA ALA A 107 12.42 1.10 16.73
C ALA A 107 11.68 2.45 16.63
N THR A 108 12.42 3.56 16.63
CA THR A 108 11.84 4.90 16.45
C THR A 108 11.30 5.11 15.03
N LEU A 109 12.06 4.69 14.01
CA LEU A 109 11.63 4.70 12.62
C LEU A 109 10.43 3.77 12.39
N ARG A 110 10.42 2.59 13.01
CA ARG A 110 9.33 1.62 12.92
C ARG A 110 8.04 2.16 13.54
N ARG A 111 8.09 2.80 14.72
CA ARG A 111 6.94 3.54 15.28
C ARG A 111 6.47 4.67 14.37
N ARG A 112 7.38 5.38 13.68
CA ARG A 112 7.01 6.39 12.68
C ARG A 112 6.29 5.73 11.49
N ALA A 113 6.78 4.61 10.98
CA ALA A 113 6.16 3.87 9.89
C ALA A 113 4.73 3.44 10.24
N VAL A 114 4.51 2.86 11.44
CA VAL A 114 3.16 2.49 11.91
C VAL A 114 2.19 3.68 11.85
N ARG A 115 2.59 4.86 12.36
CA ARG A 115 1.73 6.06 12.32
C ARG A 115 1.41 6.52 10.90
N LEU A 116 2.35 6.41 9.97
CA LEU A 116 2.13 6.79 8.57
C LEU A 116 1.25 5.78 7.83
N TYR A 117 1.40 4.49 8.10
CA TYR A 117 0.51 3.45 7.59
C TYR A 117 -0.92 3.57 8.14
N GLN A 118 -1.08 3.85 9.44
CA GLN A 118 -2.40 4.14 10.01
C GLN A 118 -3.05 5.37 9.37
N ARG A 119 -2.26 6.42 9.10
CA ARG A 119 -2.73 7.59 8.36
C ARG A 119 -3.16 7.24 6.94
N ALA A 120 -2.41 6.41 6.22
CA ALA A 120 -2.77 5.89 4.91
C ALA A 120 -4.09 5.10 4.94
N ARG A 121 -4.21 4.17 5.89
CA ARG A 121 -5.45 3.43 6.16
C ARG A 121 -6.62 4.38 6.40
N ASP A 122 -6.44 5.41 7.21
CA ASP A 122 -7.51 6.36 7.54
C ASP A 122 -7.98 7.14 6.31
N HIS A 123 -7.08 7.48 5.37
CA HIS A 123 -7.48 8.03 4.07
C HIS A 123 -8.28 7.03 3.23
N GLY A 124 -7.87 5.76 3.20
CA GLY A 124 -8.56 4.69 2.50
C GLY A 124 -9.97 4.45 3.07
N LEU A 125 -10.08 4.30 4.39
CA LEU A 125 -11.36 4.17 5.10
C LEU A 125 -12.27 5.38 4.90
N ALA A 126 -11.72 6.60 4.92
CA ALA A 126 -12.51 7.80 4.66
C ALA A 126 -13.05 7.83 3.22
N GLY A 127 -12.26 7.37 2.24
CA GLY A 127 -12.71 7.22 0.86
C GLY A 127 -13.83 6.19 0.72
N LEU A 128 -13.65 5.01 1.32
CA LEU A 128 -14.66 3.96 1.36
C LEU A 128 -15.95 4.41 2.05
N GLU A 129 -15.87 5.17 3.14
CA GLU A 129 -17.04 5.72 3.85
C GLU A 129 -17.82 6.73 3.00
N ILE A 130 -17.15 7.47 2.10
CA ILE A 130 -17.83 8.39 1.16
C ILE A 130 -18.59 7.60 0.10
N LEU A 131 -18.01 6.50 -0.38
CA LEU A 131 -18.59 5.63 -1.42
C LEU A 131 -19.70 4.73 -0.85
N HIS A 132 -19.51 4.25 0.37
CA HIS A 132 -20.38 3.32 1.09
C HIS A 132 -20.61 3.84 2.52
N PRO A 133 -21.60 4.73 2.73
CA PRO A 133 -21.89 5.27 4.06
C PRO A 133 -22.17 4.18 5.10
N GLY A 134 -21.54 4.26 6.27
CA GLY A 134 -21.61 3.28 7.36
C GLY A 134 -20.68 2.07 7.20
N LEU A 135 -19.85 2.02 6.16
CA LEU A 135 -18.92 0.91 5.94
C LEU A 135 -17.91 0.80 7.08
N ARG A 136 -17.36 1.92 7.58
CA ARG A 136 -16.34 1.87 8.64
C ARG A 136 -16.85 1.21 9.92
N ASP A 137 -18.10 1.50 10.30
CA ASP A 137 -18.72 0.90 11.47
C ASP A 137 -19.10 -0.56 11.23
N SER A 138 -19.51 -0.88 10.00
CA SER A 138 -19.84 -2.24 9.62
C SER A 138 -18.61 -3.13 9.56
N LEU A 139 -17.48 -2.62 9.05
CA LEU A 139 -16.18 -3.32 9.05
C LEU A 139 -15.73 -3.69 10.46
N ARG A 140 -15.99 -2.86 11.47
CA ARG A 140 -15.66 -3.16 12.87
C ARG A 140 -16.55 -4.24 13.49
N ARG A 141 -17.80 -4.35 13.05
CA ARG A 141 -18.79 -5.28 13.61
C ARG A 141 -18.79 -6.64 12.93
N ASP A 142 -18.81 -6.63 11.60
CA ASP A 142 -18.85 -7.80 10.74
C ASP A 142 -18.13 -7.49 9.42
N PRO A 143 -16.79 -7.65 9.37
CA PRO A 143 -15.99 -7.31 8.20
C PRO A 143 -16.45 -7.99 6.91
N ARG A 144 -16.72 -9.30 6.96
CA ARG A 144 -17.05 -10.10 5.77
C ARG A 144 -18.38 -9.65 5.17
N THR A 145 -19.38 -9.36 6.00
CA THR A 145 -20.66 -8.82 5.50
C THR A 145 -20.51 -7.40 4.99
N ALA A 146 -19.71 -6.56 5.66
CA ALA A 146 -19.55 -5.14 5.30
C ALA A 146 -19.03 -4.94 3.87
N VAL A 147 -18.01 -5.69 3.47
CA VAL A 147 -17.38 -5.54 2.14
C VAL A 147 -18.24 -6.03 0.97
N ARG A 148 -19.36 -6.72 1.22
CA ARG A 148 -20.24 -7.23 0.15
C ARG A 148 -20.92 -6.12 -0.65
N SER A 149 -21.05 -4.92 -0.10
CA SER A 149 -21.59 -3.77 -0.85
C SER A 149 -20.59 -3.19 -1.85
N CYS A 150 -19.29 -3.51 -1.71
CA CYS A 150 -18.25 -3.03 -2.59
C CYS A 150 -18.26 -3.79 -3.94
N GLY A 151 -18.04 -3.06 -5.03
CA GLY A 151 -17.94 -3.58 -6.39
C GLY A 151 -16.56 -3.33 -7.01
N ALA A 152 -16.38 -3.70 -8.29
CA ALA A 152 -15.09 -3.64 -8.97
C ALA A 152 -14.43 -2.23 -8.96
N GLY A 153 -15.24 -1.16 -9.00
CA GLY A 153 -14.74 0.22 -8.91
C GLY A 153 -14.12 0.58 -7.55
N ASP A 154 -14.38 -0.21 -6.50
CA ASP A 154 -13.84 0.00 -5.15
C ASP A 154 -12.51 -0.72 -4.92
N VAL A 155 -12.10 -1.62 -5.83
CA VAL A 155 -10.89 -2.45 -5.68
C VAL A 155 -9.64 -1.64 -5.31
N PRO A 156 -9.35 -0.47 -5.92
CA PRO A 156 -8.21 0.34 -5.50
C PRO A 156 -8.25 0.73 -4.02
N PHE A 157 -9.44 1.11 -3.52
CA PHE A 157 -9.62 1.46 -2.11
C PHE A 157 -9.51 0.24 -1.21
N LEU A 158 -10.10 -0.90 -1.60
CA LEU A 158 -10.00 -2.14 -0.84
C LEU A 158 -8.53 -2.55 -0.68
N TYR A 159 -7.79 -2.61 -1.79
CA TYR A 159 -6.38 -2.98 -1.81
C TYR A 159 -5.52 -2.02 -0.98
N TRP A 160 -5.54 -0.72 -1.27
CA TRP A 160 -4.64 0.22 -0.59
C TRP A 160 -4.98 0.38 0.89
N THR A 161 -6.24 0.24 1.28
CA THR A 161 -6.63 0.22 2.69
C THR A 161 -6.11 -1.04 3.38
N ALA A 162 -6.29 -2.23 2.78
CA ALA A 162 -5.79 -3.49 3.32
C ALA A 162 -4.26 -3.49 3.42
N ALA A 163 -3.56 -3.07 2.37
CA ALA A 163 -2.10 -2.99 2.32
C ALA A 163 -1.53 -2.08 3.42
N ALA A 164 -2.08 -0.86 3.56
CA ALA A 164 -1.69 0.07 4.63
C ALA A 164 -1.93 -0.54 6.02
N TRP A 165 -3.09 -1.13 6.23
CA TRP A 165 -3.46 -1.66 7.55
C TRP A 165 -2.62 -2.89 7.91
N ALA A 166 -2.42 -3.82 6.99
CA ALA A 166 -1.53 -4.97 7.18
C ALA A 166 -0.10 -4.52 7.48
N ALA A 167 0.42 -3.52 6.75
CA ALA A 167 1.75 -2.99 6.99
C ALA A 167 1.87 -2.32 8.37
N ALA A 168 0.83 -1.63 8.84
CA ALA A 168 0.79 -1.14 10.21
C ALA A 168 0.87 -2.28 11.25
N ILE A 169 0.13 -3.38 11.04
CA ILE A 169 0.14 -4.56 11.91
C ILE A 169 1.51 -5.23 11.93
N VAL A 170 2.10 -5.48 10.76
CA VAL A 170 3.42 -6.15 10.63
C VAL A 170 4.53 -5.35 11.31
N ASN A 171 4.46 -4.02 11.27
CA ASN A 171 5.44 -3.14 11.90
C ASN A 171 5.11 -2.80 13.37
N GLY A 172 3.93 -3.19 13.86
CA GLY A 172 3.43 -2.92 15.21
C GLY A 172 2.96 -4.17 15.92
N LYS A 173 3.67 -5.29 15.77
CA LYS A 173 3.32 -6.60 16.36
C LYS A 173 3.27 -6.59 17.89
N ASP A 174 3.83 -5.57 18.53
CA ASP A 174 3.79 -5.32 19.96
C ASP A 174 2.52 -4.58 20.43
N GLN A 175 1.61 -4.22 19.51
CA GLN A 175 0.36 -3.52 19.79
C GLN A 175 -0.85 -4.45 19.55
N PRO A 176 -1.43 -5.04 20.61
CA PRO A 176 -2.55 -5.98 20.50
C PRO A 176 -3.77 -5.40 19.77
N ASP A 177 -4.03 -4.10 19.93
CA ASP A 177 -5.14 -3.41 19.27
C ASP A 177 -5.02 -3.45 17.74
N LEU A 178 -3.80 -3.40 17.19
CA LEU A 178 -3.58 -3.54 15.75
C LEU A 178 -3.87 -4.96 15.28
N ILE A 179 -3.46 -5.96 16.05
CA ILE A 179 -3.67 -7.37 15.70
C ILE A 179 -5.16 -7.71 15.69
N ALA A 180 -5.95 -7.12 16.59
CA ALA A 180 -7.40 -7.29 16.63
C ALA A 180 -8.12 -6.85 15.34
N ASP A 181 -7.49 -5.96 14.55
CA ASP A 181 -8.04 -5.48 13.29
C ASP A 181 -7.81 -6.44 12.09
N LEU A 182 -7.06 -7.54 12.28
CA LEU A 182 -6.71 -8.46 11.18
C LEU A 182 -7.93 -8.97 10.37
N PRO A 183 -9.09 -9.30 10.98
CA PRO A 183 -10.27 -9.72 10.21
C PRO A 183 -10.78 -8.65 9.22
N ALA A 184 -10.58 -7.36 9.51
CA ALA A 184 -10.95 -6.28 8.60
C ALA A 184 -10.01 -6.23 7.39
N VAL A 185 -8.72 -6.46 7.61
CA VAL A 185 -7.72 -6.57 6.53
C VAL A 185 -8.04 -7.75 5.62
N GLU A 186 -8.32 -8.92 6.20
CA GLU A 186 -8.70 -10.14 5.47
C GLU A 186 -9.92 -9.89 4.58
N ALA A 187 -11.00 -9.34 5.16
CA ALA A 187 -12.22 -9.08 4.40
C ALA A 187 -12.01 -8.11 3.22
N LEU A 188 -11.19 -7.06 3.41
CA LEU A 188 -10.89 -6.11 2.34
C LEU A 188 -10.08 -6.75 1.21
N ILE A 189 -9.02 -7.51 1.53
CA ILE A 189 -8.16 -8.09 0.50
C ILE A 189 -8.84 -9.25 -0.23
N ASP A 190 -9.62 -10.08 0.47
CA ASP A 190 -10.38 -11.16 -0.15
C ASP A 190 -11.45 -10.60 -1.08
N ARG A 191 -12.15 -9.54 -0.65
CA ARG A 191 -13.12 -8.88 -1.53
C ARG A 191 -12.44 -8.26 -2.75
N ALA A 192 -11.26 -7.66 -2.59
CA ALA A 192 -10.50 -7.14 -3.73
C ALA A 192 -10.13 -8.26 -4.71
N LEU A 193 -9.65 -9.40 -4.22
CA LEU A 193 -9.30 -10.57 -5.03
C LEU A 193 -10.51 -11.12 -5.80
N GLU A 194 -11.65 -11.25 -5.14
CA GLU A 194 -12.90 -11.72 -5.77
C GLU A 194 -13.37 -10.81 -6.91
N LEU A 195 -13.16 -9.50 -6.76
CA LEU A 195 -13.66 -8.50 -7.70
C LEU A 195 -12.75 -8.30 -8.90
N ASP A 196 -11.43 -8.31 -8.69
CA ASP A 196 -10.41 -8.15 -9.74
C ASP A 196 -9.06 -8.72 -9.29
N GLU A 197 -8.83 -10.01 -9.54
CA GLU A 197 -7.56 -10.68 -9.20
C GLU A 197 -6.34 -10.13 -9.94
N ALA A 198 -6.56 -9.50 -11.11
CA ALA A 198 -5.51 -8.93 -11.93
C ALA A 198 -5.17 -7.48 -11.54
N TYR A 199 -5.85 -6.89 -10.55
CA TYR A 199 -5.66 -5.51 -10.14
C TYR A 199 -4.18 -5.18 -9.91
N ASP A 200 -3.77 -4.05 -10.50
CA ASP A 200 -2.40 -3.56 -10.53
C ASP A 200 -1.38 -4.67 -10.84
N HIS A 201 -1.67 -5.45 -11.88
CA HIS A 201 -0.83 -6.53 -12.39
C HIS A 201 -0.59 -7.65 -11.37
N GLY A 202 -1.58 -7.91 -10.50
CA GLY A 202 -1.52 -8.95 -9.49
C GLY A 202 -0.92 -8.50 -8.16
N ALA A 203 -1.01 -7.20 -7.83
CA ALA A 203 -0.54 -6.67 -6.54
C ALA A 203 -1.26 -7.34 -5.34
N ILE A 204 -2.52 -7.75 -5.52
CA ILE A 204 -3.29 -8.51 -4.53
C ILE A 204 -2.65 -9.88 -4.29
N HIS A 205 -2.21 -10.57 -5.34
CA HIS A 205 -1.50 -11.83 -5.20
C HIS A 205 -0.16 -11.63 -4.47
N ALA A 206 0.59 -10.56 -4.78
CA ALA A 206 1.83 -10.25 -4.07
C ALA A 206 1.60 -10.05 -2.56
N PHE A 207 0.51 -9.38 -2.17
CA PHE A 207 0.09 -9.27 -0.78
C PHE A 207 -0.17 -10.64 -0.16
N LEU A 208 -0.93 -11.50 -0.85
CA LEU A 208 -1.36 -12.79 -0.32
C LEU A 208 -0.20 -13.78 -0.15
N ILE A 209 0.90 -13.66 -0.90
CA ILE A 209 2.13 -14.45 -0.64
C ILE A 209 2.61 -14.25 0.80
N ALA A 210 2.65 -13.01 1.30
CA ALA A 210 3.08 -12.70 2.66
C ALA A 210 2.03 -13.06 3.72
N TYR A 211 0.75 -12.99 3.35
CA TYR A 211 -0.35 -13.17 4.30
C TYR A 211 -0.71 -14.64 4.55
N GLU A 212 -0.76 -15.45 3.50
CA GLU A 212 -1.24 -16.84 3.55
C GLU A 212 -0.58 -17.70 4.64
N PRO A 213 0.76 -17.63 4.88
CA PRO A 213 1.40 -18.40 5.94
C PRO A 213 0.92 -18.06 7.35
N SER A 214 0.37 -16.86 7.54
CA SER A 214 -0.13 -16.37 8.83
C SER A 214 -1.66 -16.31 8.89
N ARG A 215 -2.37 -16.76 7.84
CA ARG A 215 -3.84 -16.66 7.74
C ARG A 215 -4.53 -17.61 8.75
N PRO A 216 -5.31 -17.08 9.71
CA PRO A 216 -5.98 -17.93 10.70
C PRO A 216 -7.10 -18.77 10.09
N GLY A 217 -7.17 -20.05 10.45
CA GLY A 217 -8.32 -20.91 10.16
C GLY A 217 -8.57 -21.25 8.68
N ALA A 218 -7.64 -20.92 7.78
CA ALA A 218 -7.74 -21.32 6.38
C ALA A 218 -7.37 -22.80 6.18
N GLU A 219 -8.14 -23.49 5.33
CA GLU A 219 -7.97 -24.91 5.04
C GLU A 219 -6.72 -25.18 4.17
N GLY A 220 -6.14 -26.38 4.33
CA GLY A 220 -4.99 -26.83 3.55
C GLY A 220 -3.64 -26.26 4.02
N ASP A 221 -2.58 -26.56 3.27
CA ASP A 221 -1.22 -26.11 3.56
C ASP A 221 -1.05 -24.60 3.25
N PRO A 222 -0.70 -23.76 4.25
CA PRO A 222 -0.47 -22.34 4.05
C PRO A 222 0.58 -22.00 2.99
N LEU A 223 1.62 -22.82 2.86
CA LEU A 223 2.70 -22.58 1.90
C LEU A 223 2.27 -22.96 0.48
N ALA A 224 1.43 -23.98 0.34
CA ALA A 224 0.79 -24.30 -0.94
C ALA A 224 -0.16 -23.17 -1.39
N ARG A 225 -0.94 -22.58 -0.48
CA ARG A 225 -1.78 -21.41 -0.81
C ARG A 225 -0.94 -20.22 -1.26
N ALA A 226 0.11 -19.89 -0.52
CA ALA A 226 1.05 -18.83 -0.91
C ALA A 226 1.66 -19.09 -2.31
N ARG A 227 1.97 -20.35 -2.64
CA ARG A 227 2.54 -20.73 -3.95
C ARG A 227 1.61 -20.39 -5.11
N VAL A 228 0.31 -20.65 -4.96
CA VAL A 228 -0.70 -20.30 -5.97
C VAL A 228 -0.67 -18.80 -6.26
N HIS A 229 -0.61 -17.96 -5.23
CA HIS A 229 -0.52 -16.51 -5.42
C HIS A 229 0.80 -16.09 -6.06
N PHE A 230 1.91 -16.70 -5.67
CA PHE A 230 3.21 -16.42 -6.26
C PHE A 230 3.25 -16.69 -7.77
N GLU A 231 2.79 -17.87 -8.19
CA GLU A 231 2.74 -18.23 -9.61
C GLU A 231 1.81 -17.30 -10.39
N ARG A 232 0.65 -16.95 -9.81
CA ARG A 232 -0.28 -16.02 -10.45
C ARG A 232 0.31 -14.61 -10.60
N ALA A 233 0.98 -14.10 -9.58
CA ALA A 233 1.65 -12.81 -9.63
C ALA A 233 2.79 -12.79 -10.68
N LEU A 234 3.56 -13.89 -10.80
CA LEU A 234 4.58 -14.00 -11.86
C LEU A 234 3.97 -14.01 -13.25
N ALA A 235 2.84 -14.70 -13.44
CA ALA A 235 2.13 -14.73 -14.72
C ALA A 235 1.60 -13.34 -15.10
N LEU A 236 0.97 -12.62 -14.16
CA LEU A 236 0.41 -11.28 -14.40
C LEU A 236 1.49 -10.22 -14.65
N THR A 237 2.64 -10.35 -14.00
CA THR A 237 3.78 -9.44 -14.18
C THR A 237 4.68 -9.81 -15.36
N GLY A 238 4.55 -11.04 -15.88
CA GLY A 238 5.47 -11.61 -16.86
C GLY A 238 6.91 -11.70 -16.33
N GLY A 239 7.09 -11.86 -15.02
CA GLY A 239 8.41 -11.93 -14.38
C GLY A 239 9.24 -10.63 -14.41
N ARG A 240 8.63 -9.49 -14.78
CA ARG A 240 9.32 -8.19 -14.91
C ARG A 240 9.14 -7.26 -13.70
N HIS A 241 8.51 -7.76 -12.62
CA HIS A 241 8.35 -7.03 -11.37
C HIS A 241 9.01 -7.81 -10.23
N ALA A 242 9.87 -7.14 -9.45
CA ALA A 242 10.66 -7.77 -8.40
C ALA A 242 9.82 -8.21 -7.18
N GLY A 243 8.67 -7.58 -6.96
CA GLY A 243 7.84 -7.75 -5.76
C GLY A 243 7.55 -9.22 -5.40
N PRO A 244 6.91 -10.01 -6.29
CA PRO A 244 6.61 -11.41 -5.98
C PRO A 244 7.85 -12.25 -5.63
N LEU A 245 8.98 -12.00 -6.30
CA LEU A 245 10.24 -12.71 -6.05
C LEU A 245 10.77 -12.45 -4.64
N LEU A 246 10.81 -11.17 -4.24
CA LEU A 246 11.25 -10.78 -2.90
C LEU A 246 10.30 -11.32 -1.84
N THR A 247 8.98 -11.15 -2.02
CA THR A 247 8.00 -11.61 -1.04
C THR A 247 8.11 -13.12 -0.82
N TRP A 248 8.26 -13.90 -1.90
CA TRP A 248 8.49 -15.34 -1.77
C TRP A 248 9.78 -15.66 -1.03
N ALA A 249 10.89 -15.01 -1.39
CA ALA A 249 12.19 -15.23 -0.77
C ALA A 249 12.13 -14.96 0.74
N GLU A 250 11.63 -13.79 1.15
CA GLU A 250 11.59 -13.36 2.54
C GLU A 250 10.61 -14.16 3.39
N THR A 251 9.46 -14.52 2.83
CA THR A 251 8.41 -15.20 3.60
C THR A 251 8.62 -16.71 3.62
N VAL A 252 8.79 -17.32 2.45
CA VAL A 252 8.73 -18.77 2.31
C VAL A 252 10.11 -19.42 2.34
N CYS A 253 11.09 -18.87 1.62
CA CYS A 253 12.43 -19.48 1.60
C CYS A 253 13.10 -19.37 2.98
N VAL A 254 12.99 -18.24 3.67
CA VAL A 254 13.51 -18.10 5.05
C VAL A 254 12.81 -19.07 6.00
N GLN A 255 11.48 -19.18 5.95
CA GLN A 255 10.74 -20.12 6.80
C GLN A 255 11.13 -21.58 6.56
N GLN A 256 11.35 -21.97 5.30
CA GLN A 256 11.77 -23.33 4.92
C GLN A 256 13.28 -23.57 5.05
N GLN A 257 14.06 -22.53 5.41
CA GLN A 257 15.52 -22.57 5.41
C GLN A 257 16.12 -22.96 4.03
N ASP A 258 15.43 -22.61 2.94
CA ASP A 258 15.88 -22.84 1.56
C ASP A 258 16.77 -21.68 1.06
N ARG A 259 18.03 -21.69 1.50
CA ARG A 259 19.03 -20.67 1.16
C ARG A 259 19.29 -20.57 -0.35
N ALA A 260 19.42 -21.72 -1.03
CA ALA A 260 19.73 -21.73 -2.46
C ALA A 260 18.62 -21.07 -3.28
N ARG A 261 17.36 -21.35 -2.96
CA ARG A 261 16.23 -20.71 -3.65
C ARG A 261 16.11 -19.23 -3.30
N PHE A 262 16.37 -18.86 -2.06
CA PHE A 262 16.41 -17.45 -1.63
C PHE A 262 17.39 -16.64 -2.48
N GLU A 263 18.66 -17.07 -2.54
CA GLU A 263 19.70 -16.39 -3.31
C GLU A 263 19.34 -16.33 -4.80
N ALA A 264 18.83 -17.42 -5.38
CA ALA A 264 18.43 -17.46 -6.79
C ALA A 264 17.30 -16.47 -7.13
N LEU A 265 16.30 -16.34 -6.26
CA LEU A 265 15.19 -15.40 -6.46
C LEU A 265 15.63 -13.94 -6.33
N LEU A 266 16.51 -13.64 -5.37
CA LEU A 266 17.04 -12.28 -5.21
C LEU A 266 17.95 -11.89 -6.38
N GLN A 267 18.79 -12.81 -6.88
CA GLN A 267 19.56 -12.60 -8.11
C GLN A 267 18.65 -12.38 -9.32
N GLN A 268 17.56 -13.14 -9.43
CA GLN A 268 16.56 -12.93 -10.48
C GLN A 268 15.93 -11.54 -10.39
N ALA A 269 15.61 -11.05 -9.19
CA ALA A 269 15.08 -9.70 -8.98
C ALA A 269 16.09 -8.61 -9.38
N LEU A 270 17.38 -8.80 -9.08
CA LEU A 270 18.46 -7.89 -9.49
C LEU A 270 18.69 -7.87 -11.00
N ALA A 271 18.38 -8.95 -11.70
CA ALA A 271 18.53 -9.06 -13.16
C ALA A 271 17.37 -8.43 -13.96
N ILE A 272 16.29 -8.00 -13.29
CA ILE A 272 15.17 -7.32 -13.96
C ILE A 272 15.64 -5.98 -14.53
N ASP A 273 15.40 -5.76 -15.82
CA ASP A 273 15.58 -4.45 -16.45
C ASP A 273 14.48 -3.48 -15.99
N ALA A 274 14.85 -2.52 -15.13
CA ALA A 274 13.92 -1.52 -14.60
C ALA A 274 13.42 -0.54 -15.67
N ASP A 275 14.11 -0.41 -16.81
CA ASP A 275 13.73 0.48 -17.90
C ASP A 275 12.74 -0.14 -18.89
N ALA A 276 12.61 -1.47 -18.88
CA ALA A 276 11.70 -2.19 -19.78
C ALA A 276 10.22 -1.84 -19.57
N ARG A 277 9.85 -1.34 -18.39
CA ARG A 277 8.48 -0.99 -17.96
C ARG A 277 8.54 0.27 -17.08
N PRO A 278 8.49 1.49 -17.65
CA PRO A 278 8.60 2.73 -16.88
C PRO A 278 7.62 2.80 -15.70
N GLU A 279 6.40 2.31 -15.85
CA GLU A 279 5.39 2.26 -14.77
C GLU A 279 5.82 1.46 -13.53
N TRP A 280 6.85 0.62 -13.63
CA TRP A 280 7.39 -0.20 -12.53
C TRP A 280 8.80 0.16 -12.14
N ARG A 281 9.42 1.13 -12.84
CA ARG A 281 10.85 1.44 -12.69
C ARG A 281 11.21 1.73 -11.24
N LEU A 282 10.55 2.70 -10.62
CA LEU A 282 10.84 3.10 -9.25
C LEU A 282 10.63 1.93 -8.27
N ALA A 283 9.54 1.18 -8.41
CA ALA A 283 9.24 0.03 -7.56
C ALA A 283 10.34 -1.04 -7.68
N ASN A 284 10.75 -1.36 -8.90
CA ASN A 284 11.84 -2.30 -9.15
C ASN A 284 13.16 -1.78 -8.58
N LEU A 285 13.52 -0.51 -8.73
CA LEU A 285 14.75 0.06 -8.16
C LEU A 285 14.78 -0.05 -6.62
N VAL A 286 13.67 0.29 -5.96
CA VAL A 286 13.54 0.16 -4.49
C VAL A 286 13.66 -1.29 -4.05
N LEU A 287 13.00 -2.22 -4.76
CA LEU A 287 13.02 -3.64 -4.43
C LEU A 287 14.36 -4.31 -4.75
N GLN A 288 15.04 -3.91 -5.83
CA GLN A 288 16.40 -4.34 -6.13
C GLN A 288 17.36 -3.93 -5.02
N GLU A 289 17.21 -2.72 -4.51
CA GLU A 289 18.01 -2.24 -3.39
C GLU A 289 17.73 -3.03 -2.09
N ARG A 290 16.46 -3.41 -1.84
CA ARG A 290 16.12 -4.37 -0.78
C ARG A 290 16.77 -5.74 -1.03
N ALA A 291 16.76 -6.24 -2.25
CA ALA A 291 17.37 -7.53 -2.61
C ALA A 291 18.89 -7.55 -2.35
N ARG A 292 19.61 -6.45 -2.64
CA ARG A 292 21.04 -6.33 -2.31
C ARG A 292 21.29 -6.45 -0.81
N ARG A 293 20.50 -5.75 0.00
CA ARG A 293 20.62 -5.84 1.47
C ARG A 293 20.29 -7.23 2.00
N LEU A 294 19.24 -7.86 1.48
CA LEU A 294 18.86 -9.21 1.86
C LEU A 294 19.96 -10.23 1.53
N LEU A 295 20.58 -10.12 0.33
CA LEU A 295 21.72 -10.97 -0.04
C LEU A 295 22.92 -10.76 0.89
N ALA A 296 23.22 -9.51 1.27
CA ALA A 296 24.31 -9.21 2.20
C ALA A 296 24.09 -9.81 3.60
N ARG A 297 22.84 -10.11 3.97
CA ARG A 297 22.43 -10.67 5.26
C ARG A 297 22.06 -12.14 5.22
N THR A 298 22.37 -12.84 4.14
CA THR A 298 21.96 -14.23 3.97
C THR A 298 22.41 -15.09 5.14
N ASP A 299 23.62 -14.89 5.65
CA ASP A 299 24.15 -15.68 6.77
C ASP A 299 23.42 -15.42 8.11
N ASP A 300 22.77 -14.26 8.28
CA ASP A 300 21.95 -13.97 9.47
C ASP A 300 20.55 -14.60 9.39
N LEU A 301 20.08 -14.91 8.19
CA LEU A 301 18.72 -15.38 7.91
C LEU A 301 18.60 -16.91 7.86
N PHE A 302 19.73 -17.61 7.64
CA PHE A 302 19.78 -19.05 7.46
C PHE A 302 20.71 -19.70 8.46
N LEU A 303 20.26 -20.82 9.03
CA LEU A 303 21.07 -21.61 9.95
C LEU A 303 22.31 -22.17 9.24
N PRO A 304 23.48 -22.22 9.91
CA PRO A 304 24.66 -22.88 9.38
C PRO A 304 24.35 -24.35 9.03
N VAL A 305 24.88 -24.84 7.92
CA VAL A 305 24.80 -26.26 7.59
C VAL A 305 25.63 -27.02 8.63
N GLU A 306 25.00 -27.85 9.45
CA GLU A 306 25.71 -28.76 10.34
C GLU A 306 26.53 -29.73 9.48
N THR A 307 27.83 -29.47 9.35
CA THR A 307 28.77 -30.47 8.86
C THR A 307 28.96 -31.48 9.99
N THR A 308 28.16 -32.55 10.01
CA THR A 308 28.44 -33.70 10.87
C THR A 308 29.84 -34.21 10.50
N PRO A 309 30.82 -34.21 11.43
CA PRO A 309 32.13 -34.77 11.11
C PRO A 309 31.93 -36.25 10.81
N ALA A 310 32.40 -36.70 9.64
CA ALA A 310 32.44 -38.10 9.29
C ALA A 310 33.14 -38.84 10.44
N THR A 311 32.41 -39.76 11.08
CA THR A 311 32.97 -40.60 12.14
C THR A 311 34.12 -41.41 11.54
N PRO A 312 35.30 -41.43 12.18
CA PRO A 312 36.51 -42.05 11.62
C PRO A 312 36.37 -43.55 11.39
#